data_AF-A0A182YAB6-F1
#
_entry.id   AF-A0A182YAB6-F1
#
_cell.length_a   1.000
_cell.length_b   1.000
_cell.length_c   1.000
_cell.angle_alpha   90.00
_cell.angle_beta   90.00
_cell.angle_gamma   90.00
#
_symmetry.space_group_name_H-M   'P 1'
#
loop_
_entity.id
_entity.type
_entity.pdbx_description
1 polymer ?
#
loop_
_entity_poly.entity_id
_entity_poly.type
_entity_poly.pdbx_seq_one_letter_code
_entity_poly.pdbx_strand_id
1 'polypeptide(L)'
;MAQRALRRVFVYGTLKRGEPNHHLLANADNGYAKFICKGSTNRRFPLVVATRYNIPFLLDKPGTGSYVTGEIYEVDDPLFEQLDVLEDYRKLYDRQIEDINVGIEGGNVPCWLYLLRNCPDRLLKLPMLTEYRNTLEQPYSRRPPGKVNIFEELLKGDEMSTTLRRVFVYGTLKKGEPNHHWLTDVTNGQARFIAKGRTTERYPLIIATRYNIPFLLDVPGKGHFVAGEIYEVDDRMLGRLDVLEDYPKLYDRRPEMIRNEQTDTAESCLIYLMRSFPKRLLEKPLLEEYRNSPEKPYVEADDIVFDE
;
A
#
# COMPACT_ATOMS: atom_id res chain seq x y z
N MET A 1 -43.37 -6.01 1.92
CA MET A 1 -42.10 -5.74 1.22
C MET A 1 -41.64 -4.37 1.67
N ALA A 2 -40.66 -4.28 2.58
CA ALA A 2 -40.10 -2.99 2.96
C ALA A 2 -39.40 -2.37 1.75
N GLN A 3 -39.73 -1.13 1.42
CA GLN A 3 -39.07 -0.38 0.35
C GLN A 3 -37.60 -0.20 0.75
N ARG A 4 -36.67 -0.80 0.00
CA ARG A 4 -35.23 -0.61 0.24
C ARG A 4 -34.93 0.88 0.09
N ALA A 5 -34.47 1.51 1.17
CA ALA A 5 -34.02 2.90 1.13
C ALA A 5 -32.73 2.94 0.29
N LEU A 6 -32.78 3.67 -0.82
CA LEU A 6 -31.60 3.90 -1.67
C LEU A 6 -30.94 5.21 -1.26
N ARG A 7 -29.62 5.20 -1.18
CA ARG A 7 -28.79 6.36 -0.85
C ARG A 7 -27.96 6.75 -2.05
N ARG A 8 -27.83 8.04 -2.31
CA ARG A 8 -26.90 8.54 -3.32
C ARG A 8 -25.54 8.77 -2.69
N VAL A 9 -24.52 8.19 -3.30
CA VAL A 9 -23.12 8.31 -2.87
C VAL A 9 -22.32 8.89 -4.02
N PHE A 10 -21.51 9.90 -3.73
CA PHE A 10 -20.56 10.46 -4.69
C PHE A 10 -19.18 9.86 -4.43
N VAL A 11 -18.65 9.15 -5.43
CA VAL A 11 -17.32 8.54 -5.36
C VAL A 11 -16.34 9.33 -6.22
N TYR A 12 -15.22 9.73 -5.63
CA TYR A 12 -14.19 10.56 -6.26
C TYR A 12 -12.85 9.83 -6.43
N GLY A 13 -12.62 8.75 -5.68
CA GLY A 13 -11.35 8.02 -5.60
C GLY A 13 -11.42 6.59 -6.15
N THR A 14 -10.87 5.65 -5.40
CA THR A 14 -10.68 4.23 -5.79
C THR A 14 -11.95 3.46 -6.17
N LEU A 15 -13.13 3.98 -5.86
CA LEU A 15 -14.43 3.35 -6.13
C LEU A 15 -15.01 3.71 -7.53
N LYS A 16 -14.47 4.73 -8.23
CA LYS A 16 -14.94 5.10 -9.57
C LYS A 16 -14.72 3.97 -10.59
N ARG A 17 -15.47 3.96 -11.69
CA ARG A 17 -15.25 3.00 -12.80
C ARG A 17 -13.81 3.05 -13.30
N GLY A 18 -13.22 1.86 -13.46
CA GLY A 18 -11.83 1.70 -13.90
C GLY A 18 -10.81 1.84 -12.77
N GLU A 19 -11.22 2.18 -11.55
CA GLU A 19 -10.33 2.29 -10.39
C GLU A 19 -10.30 0.99 -9.55
N PRO A 20 -9.26 0.77 -8.73
CA PRO A 20 -8.98 -0.55 -8.12
C PRO A 20 -10.08 -1.13 -7.22
N ASN A 21 -10.87 -0.27 -6.55
CA ASN A 21 -11.92 -0.70 -5.64
C ASN A 21 -13.32 -0.71 -6.27
N HIS A 22 -13.45 -0.44 -7.57
CA HIS A 22 -14.75 -0.40 -8.26
C HIS A 22 -15.55 -1.71 -8.17
N HIS A 23 -14.85 -2.84 -8.07
CA HIS A 23 -15.46 -4.16 -7.89
C HIS A 23 -16.45 -4.22 -6.71
N LEU A 24 -16.30 -3.36 -5.69
CA LEU A 24 -17.24 -3.27 -4.58
C LEU A 24 -18.64 -2.81 -5.02
N LEU A 25 -18.71 -1.87 -5.97
CA LEU A 25 -19.96 -1.37 -6.55
C LEU A 25 -20.47 -2.24 -7.71
N ALA A 26 -19.59 -3.03 -8.33
CA ALA A 26 -19.94 -3.84 -9.50
C ALA A 26 -20.41 -5.26 -9.14
N ASN A 27 -19.97 -5.81 -8.01
CA ASN A 27 -20.34 -7.15 -7.59
C ASN A 27 -21.72 -7.17 -6.91
N ALA A 28 -22.67 -7.92 -7.49
CA ALA A 28 -24.02 -8.08 -6.97
C ALA A 28 -24.08 -8.74 -5.58
N ASP A 29 -23.05 -9.52 -5.21
CA ASP A 29 -22.97 -10.14 -3.89
C ASP A 29 -22.77 -9.11 -2.76
N ASN A 30 -22.24 -7.93 -3.09
CA ASN A 30 -22.01 -6.86 -2.13
C ASN A 30 -23.26 -6.00 -1.88
N GLY A 31 -24.34 -6.20 -2.63
CA GLY A 31 -25.58 -5.41 -2.54
C GLY A 31 -25.94 -4.74 -3.86
N TYR A 32 -26.86 -3.77 -3.79
CA TYR A 32 -27.33 -3.05 -4.96
C TYR A 32 -26.54 -1.75 -5.15
N ALA A 33 -25.98 -1.55 -6.34
CA ALA A 33 -25.45 -0.28 -6.81
C ALA A 33 -25.92 0.01 -8.23
N LYS A 34 -26.35 1.25 -8.48
CA LYS A 34 -26.72 1.76 -9.80
C LYS A 34 -26.00 3.07 -10.08
N PHE A 35 -25.20 3.08 -11.14
CA PHE A 35 -24.62 4.32 -11.66
C PHE A 35 -25.72 5.26 -12.16
N ILE A 36 -25.64 6.52 -11.74
CA ILE A 36 -26.59 7.57 -12.13
C ILE A 36 -25.97 8.45 -13.20
N CYS A 37 -24.89 9.16 -12.86
CA CYS A 37 -24.17 10.05 -13.77
C CYS A 37 -22.80 10.46 -13.19
N LYS A 38 -22.03 11.21 -13.98
CA LYS A 38 -20.85 11.92 -13.51
C LYS A 38 -21.25 13.30 -12.99
N GLY A 39 -20.47 13.83 -12.05
CA GLY A 39 -20.68 15.17 -11.52
C GLY A 39 -19.41 15.75 -10.90
N SER A 40 -19.52 16.96 -10.38
CA SER A 40 -18.47 17.62 -9.61
C SER A 40 -19.01 18.27 -8.34
N THR A 41 -18.15 18.41 -7.33
CA THR A 41 -18.53 19.14 -6.11
C THR A 41 -18.92 20.59 -6.43
N ASN A 42 -19.92 21.13 -5.75
CA ASN A 42 -20.32 22.55 -5.91
C ASN A 42 -19.41 23.56 -5.20
N ARG A 43 -18.55 23.07 -4.32
CA ARG A 43 -17.51 23.84 -3.66
C ARG A 43 -16.18 23.16 -3.86
N ARG A 44 -15.12 23.94 -3.69
CA ARG A 44 -13.75 23.42 -3.79
C ARG A 44 -13.44 22.57 -2.57
N PHE A 45 -12.80 21.43 -2.80
CA PHE A 45 -12.20 20.60 -1.77
C PHE A 45 -10.77 20.22 -2.18
N PRO A 46 -9.84 20.07 -1.22
CA PRO A 46 -8.55 19.47 -1.51
C PRO A 46 -8.73 17.95 -1.69
N LEU A 47 -8.51 17.46 -2.90
CA LEU A 47 -8.29 16.03 -3.17
C LEU A 47 -6.79 15.80 -3.32
N VAL A 48 -6.20 14.96 -2.49
CA VAL A 48 -4.77 14.68 -2.50
C VAL A 48 -4.50 13.18 -2.49
N VAL A 49 -3.37 12.74 -3.02
CA VAL A 49 -2.90 11.35 -2.89
C VAL A 49 -1.77 11.34 -1.86
N ALA A 50 -1.91 10.51 -0.83
CA ALA A 50 -0.95 10.44 0.27
C ALA A 50 -0.75 9.00 0.76
N THR A 51 0.16 8.83 1.73
CA THR A 51 0.60 7.54 2.32
C THR A 51 1.40 6.67 1.35
N ARG A 52 2.10 5.65 1.87
CA ARG A 52 2.85 4.71 1.01
C ARG A 52 1.95 3.87 0.10
N TYR A 53 0.65 3.83 0.41
CA TYR A 53 -0.40 3.14 -0.32
C TYR A 53 -1.02 3.96 -1.46
N ASN A 54 -0.60 5.22 -1.66
CA ASN A 54 -1.16 6.13 -2.67
C ASN A 54 -2.69 6.23 -2.60
N ILE A 55 -3.22 6.44 -1.39
CA ILE A 55 -4.66 6.54 -1.15
C ILE A 55 -5.13 7.96 -1.50
N PRO A 56 -6.24 8.12 -2.26
CA PRO A 56 -6.87 9.42 -2.46
C PRO A 56 -7.67 9.86 -1.24
N PHE A 57 -7.39 11.05 -0.72
CA PHE A 57 -8.09 11.68 0.40
C PHE A 57 -8.78 12.97 -0.05
N LEU A 58 -10.09 13.06 0.18
CA LEU A 58 -10.83 14.32 0.10
C LEU A 58 -10.84 14.95 1.49
N LEU A 59 -10.20 16.11 1.64
CA LEU A 59 -10.02 16.76 2.94
C LEU A 59 -11.23 17.64 3.27
N ASP A 60 -11.71 17.63 4.52
CA ASP A 60 -12.83 18.47 4.98
C ASP A 60 -12.39 19.93 5.20
N LYS A 61 -11.97 20.58 4.11
CA LYS A 61 -11.57 21.99 4.02
C LYS A 61 -12.34 22.66 2.88
N PRO A 62 -13.67 22.83 3.03
CA PRO A 62 -14.50 23.40 1.98
C PRO A 62 -14.02 24.82 1.60
N GLY A 63 -14.01 25.10 0.31
CA GLY A 63 -13.51 26.35 -0.26
C GLY A 63 -12.02 26.34 -0.62
N THR A 64 -11.28 25.29 -0.28
CA THR A 64 -9.87 25.09 -0.65
C THR A 64 -9.72 24.04 -1.76
N GLY A 65 -8.65 24.08 -2.54
CA GLY A 65 -8.39 23.09 -3.60
C GLY A 65 -9.23 23.31 -4.86
N SER A 66 -9.84 22.23 -5.35
CA SER A 66 -10.45 22.16 -6.68
C SER A 66 -11.90 21.72 -6.62
N TYR A 67 -12.66 21.97 -7.68
CA TYR A 67 -13.93 21.28 -7.87
C TYR A 67 -13.62 19.84 -8.26
N VAL A 68 -13.97 18.90 -7.38
CA VAL A 68 -13.56 17.50 -7.51
C VAL A 68 -14.58 16.77 -8.36
N THR A 69 -14.13 16.08 -9.41
CA THR A 69 -14.99 15.30 -10.30
C THR A 69 -15.08 13.85 -9.84
N GLY A 70 -16.24 13.24 -10.10
CA GLY A 70 -16.53 11.89 -9.66
C GLY A 70 -17.80 11.33 -10.27
N GLU A 71 -18.31 10.27 -9.64
CA GLU A 71 -19.45 9.49 -10.10
C GLU A 71 -20.50 9.38 -9.00
N ILE A 72 -21.78 9.45 -9.36
CA ILE A 72 -22.90 9.28 -8.43
C ILE A 72 -23.49 7.87 -8.61
N TYR A 73 -23.66 7.17 -7.50
CA TYR A 73 -24.33 5.87 -7.43
C TYR A 73 -25.51 5.90 -6.47
N GLU A 74 -26.60 5.24 -6.83
CA GLU A 74 -27.64 4.84 -5.88
C GLU A 74 -27.30 3.46 -5.31
N VAL A 75 -27.17 3.35 -3.99
CA VAL A 75 -26.80 2.12 -3.28
C VAL A 75 -27.84 1.73 -2.23
N ASP A 76 -28.00 0.44 -1.96
CA ASP A 76 -28.79 -0.03 -0.82
C ASP A 76 -28.00 0.00 0.50
N ASP A 77 -28.71 -0.14 1.63
CA ASP A 77 -28.11 -0.08 2.97
C ASP A 77 -26.98 -1.11 3.19
N PRO A 78 -27.10 -2.40 2.77
CA PRO A 78 -26.01 -3.38 2.91
C PRO A 78 -24.72 -2.96 2.21
N LEU A 79 -24.81 -2.42 0.99
CA LEU A 79 -23.64 -1.93 0.28
C LEU A 79 -23.09 -0.66 0.94
N PHE A 80 -23.97 0.23 1.40
CA PHE A 80 -23.56 1.45 2.10
C PHE A 80 -22.77 1.17 3.39
N GLU A 81 -23.16 0.15 4.15
CA GLU A 81 -22.42 -0.32 5.33
C GLU A 81 -21.04 -0.93 4.97
N GLN A 82 -20.93 -1.60 3.82
CA GLN A 82 -19.62 -2.10 3.35
C GLN A 82 -18.69 -0.96 2.92
N LEU A 83 -19.23 0.11 2.35
CA LEU A 83 -18.46 1.34 2.09
C LEU A 83 -17.95 1.96 3.41
N ASP A 84 -18.78 1.99 4.46
CA ASP A 84 -18.33 2.44 5.79
C ASP A 84 -17.16 1.61 6.33
N VAL A 85 -17.16 0.30 6.11
CA VAL A 85 -16.05 -0.58 6.51
C VAL A 85 -14.78 -0.30 5.70
N LEU A 86 -14.91 -0.14 4.37
CA LEU A 86 -13.76 0.18 3.50
C LEU A 86 -13.09 1.49 3.91
N GLU A 87 -13.91 2.52 4.13
CA GLU A 87 -13.47 3.89 4.42
C GLU A 87 -13.13 4.10 5.90
N ASP A 88 -13.15 3.04 6.73
CA ASP A 88 -12.92 3.14 8.18
C ASP A 88 -13.77 4.27 8.81
N TYR A 89 -15.07 4.29 8.49
CA TYR A 89 -15.99 5.34 8.89
C TYR A 89 -15.95 5.58 10.42
N ARG A 90 -15.87 6.87 10.82
CA ARG A 90 -15.68 7.39 12.19
C ARG A 90 -14.30 7.14 12.82
N LYS A 91 -13.40 6.44 12.14
CA LYS A 91 -11.99 6.30 12.55
C LYS A 91 -11.07 7.13 11.65
N LEU A 92 -11.28 7.06 10.34
CA LEU A 92 -10.49 7.77 9.34
C LEU A 92 -11.34 8.80 8.59
N TYR A 93 -12.40 8.35 7.92
CA TYR A 93 -13.34 9.21 7.22
C TYR A 93 -14.58 9.48 8.06
N ASP A 94 -15.09 10.70 7.97
CA ASP A 94 -16.49 10.99 8.29
C ASP A 94 -17.27 11.10 6.97
N ARG A 95 -18.59 11.13 7.03
CA ARG A 95 -19.43 11.31 5.85
C ARG A 95 -20.38 12.47 6.02
N GLN A 96 -20.54 13.27 4.98
CA GLN A 96 -21.49 14.37 4.96
C GLN A 96 -22.22 14.42 3.63
N ILE A 97 -23.41 15.04 3.65
CA ILE A 97 -24.15 15.28 2.43
C ILE A 97 -23.62 16.57 1.81
N GLU A 98 -23.18 16.49 0.56
CA GLU A 98 -22.83 17.65 -0.26
C GLU A 98 -23.65 17.64 -1.55
N ASP A 99 -23.97 18.83 -2.03
CA ASP A 99 -24.61 19.01 -3.33
C ASP A 99 -23.58 18.81 -4.44
N ILE A 100 -23.85 17.84 -5.31
CA ILE A 100 -23.04 17.54 -6.48
C ILE A 100 -23.69 18.15 -7.72
N ASN A 101 -22.92 18.95 -8.45
CA ASN A 101 -23.31 19.51 -9.73
C ASN A 101 -23.25 18.41 -10.81
N VAL A 102 -24.38 18.18 -11.48
CA VAL A 102 -24.50 17.18 -12.55
C VAL A 102 -24.75 17.83 -13.92
N GLY A 103 -24.44 19.12 -14.05
CA GLY A 103 -24.59 19.91 -15.27
C GLY A 103 -25.81 20.84 -15.25
N ILE A 104 -25.89 21.70 -16.28
CA ILE A 104 -26.87 22.80 -16.36
C ILE A 104 -28.31 22.29 -16.30
N GLU A 105 -28.62 21.17 -16.96
CA GLU A 105 -29.97 20.60 -17.01
C GLU A 105 -30.28 19.69 -15.82
N GLY A 106 -29.26 19.08 -15.20
CA GLY A 106 -29.44 18.15 -14.08
C GLY A 106 -29.42 18.81 -12.71
N GLY A 107 -28.92 20.04 -12.61
CA GLY A 107 -28.87 20.81 -11.38
C GLY A 107 -27.92 20.21 -10.33
N ASN A 108 -28.37 20.23 -9.07
CA ASN A 108 -27.62 19.77 -7.92
C ASN A 108 -28.30 18.57 -7.27
N VAL A 109 -27.52 17.53 -7.00
CA VAL A 109 -28.00 16.28 -6.38
C VAL A 109 -27.30 16.10 -5.02
N PRO A 110 -28.05 16.01 -3.91
CA PRO A 110 -27.46 15.74 -2.59
C PRO A 110 -26.94 14.30 -2.55
N CYS A 111 -25.66 14.14 -2.24
CA CYS A 111 -24.99 12.85 -2.18
C CYS A 111 -24.19 12.73 -0.88
N TRP A 112 -24.10 11.52 -0.33
CA TRP A 112 -23.12 11.19 0.71
C TRP A 112 -21.71 11.20 0.12
N LEU A 113 -20.81 11.92 0.77
CA LEU A 113 -19.38 11.96 0.48
C LEU A 113 -18.62 11.52 1.73
N TYR A 114 -17.54 10.77 1.54
CA TYR A 114 -16.56 10.49 2.59
C TYR A 114 -15.49 11.60 2.58
N LEU A 115 -15.19 12.19 3.75
CA LEU A 115 -14.15 13.21 3.90
C LEU A 115 -13.27 12.96 5.13
N LEU A 116 -11.99 13.30 4.98
CA LEU A 116 -11.01 13.27 6.06
C LEU A 116 -11.09 14.57 6.87
N ARG A 117 -11.69 14.51 8.08
CA ARG A 117 -11.92 15.69 8.93
C ARG A 117 -10.68 16.21 9.64
N ASN A 118 -9.99 15.33 10.36
CA ASN A 118 -8.84 15.69 11.18
C ASN A 118 -7.55 15.58 10.36
N CYS A 119 -7.52 16.20 9.18
CA CYS A 119 -6.36 16.12 8.30
C CYS A 119 -5.18 16.93 8.86
N PRO A 120 -3.96 16.37 8.91
CA PRO A 120 -2.77 17.14 9.21
C PRO A 120 -2.54 18.25 8.17
N ASP A 121 -2.19 19.46 8.61
CA ASP A 121 -2.04 20.64 7.72
C ASP A 121 -1.07 20.41 6.55
N ARG A 122 -0.09 19.50 6.72
CA ARG A 122 0.85 19.12 5.66
C ARG A 122 0.16 18.55 4.41
N LEU A 123 -0.98 17.89 4.56
CA LEU A 123 -1.71 17.34 3.40
C LEU A 123 -2.20 18.46 2.47
N LEU A 124 -2.40 19.67 2.99
CA LEU A 124 -2.74 20.85 2.20
C LEU A 124 -1.57 21.39 1.37
N LYS A 125 -0.36 20.85 1.54
CA LYS A 125 0.81 21.19 0.72
C LYS A 125 1.01 20.23 -0.45
N LEU A 126 0.29 19.11 -0.48
CA LEU A 126 0.36 18.15 -1.58
C LEU A 126 -0.34 18.69 -2.84
N PRO A 127 -0.02 18.17 -4.03
CA PRO A 127 -0.74 18.52 -5.26
C PRO A 127 -2.24 18.26 -5.12
N MET A 128 -3.04 19.32 -5.28
CA MET A 128 -4.51 19.24 -5.17
C MET A 128 -5.11 18.87 -6.52
N LEU A 129 -5.64 17.65 -6.61
CA LEU A 129 -6.19 17.07 -7.81
C LEU A 129 -7.63 17.57 -8.06
N THR A 130 -8.00 17.68 -9.33
CA THR A 130 -9.40 17.82 -9.75
C THR A 130 -10.08 16.46 -9.91
N GLU A 131 -9.30 15.42 -10.24
CA GLU A 131 -9.77 14.06 -10.47
C GLU A 131 -8.68 13.08 -10.01
N TYR A 132 -9.05 12.02 -9.29
CA TYR A 132 -8.15 10.91 -9.00
C TYR A 132 -8.07 9.95 -10.19
N ARG A 133 -6.87 9.45 -10.48
CA ARG A 133 -6.63 8.32 -11.38
C ARG A 133 -5.53 7.45 -10.80
N ASN A 134 -5.77 6.15 -10.75
CA ASN A 134 -4.71 5.19 -10.52
C ASN A 134 -3.80 5.10 -11.76
N THR A 135 -2.49 5.27 -11.61
CA THR A 135 -1.53 5.21 -12.73
C THR A 135 -0.41 4.22 -12.44
N LEU A 136 0.39 3.88 -13.47
CA LEU A 136 1.56 3.02 -13.30
C LEU A 136 2.66 3.69 -12.48
N GLU A 137 2.77 5.02 -12.57
CA GLU A 137 3.75 5.82 -11.84
C GLU A 137 3.36 6.06 -10.38
N GLN A 138 2.06 6.03 -10.08
CA GLN A 138 1.54 6.18 -8.73
C GLN A 138 0.42 5.17 -8.44
N PRO A 139 0.74 3.87 -8.39
CA PRO A 139 -0.27 2.84 -8.24
C PRO A 139 -0.77 2.82 -6.79
N TYR A 140 -2.08 2.81 -6.63
CA TYR A 140 -2.76 2.49 -5.39
C TYR A 140 -2.40 1.07 -4.97
N SER A 141 -2.14 0.92 -3.68
CA SER A 141 -1.85 -0.37 -3.07
C SER A 141 -2.87 -0.62 -1.97
N ARG A 142 -3.48 -1.81 -1.98
CA ARG A 142 -4.42 -2.18 -0.92
C ARG A 142 -3.69 -2.24 0.41
N ARG A 143 -4.35 -1.71 1.44
CA ARG A 143 -3.87 -1.76 2.81
C ARG A 143 -4.11 -3.15 3.43
N PRO A 144 -3.18 -3.66 4.27
CA PRO A 144 -3.43 -4.83 5.10
C PRO A 144 -4.55 -4.56 6.14
N PRO A 145 -5.64 -5.34 6.16
CA PRO A 145 -6.74 -5.12 7.11
C PRO A 145 -6.28 -5.21 8.57
N GLY A 146 -6.69 -4.24 9.41
CA GLY A 146 -6.53 -4.30 10.87
C GLY A 146 -5.11 -4.13 11.44
N LYS A 147 -4.06 -4.04 10.61
CA LYS A 147 -2.67 -3.89 11.08
C LYS A 147 -2.08 -2.49 10.94
N VAL A 148 -2.67 -1.64 10.10
CA VAL A 148 -2.15 -0.29 9.81
C VAL A 148 -3.22 0.76 10.06
N ASN A 149 -2.94 1.65 11.01
CA ASN A 149 -3.76 2.83 11.29
C ASN A 149 -3.35 3.96 10.34
N ILE A 150 -4.15 4.22 9.31
CA ILE A 150 -3.86 5.28 8.32
C ILE A 150 -3.84 6.64 8.98
N PHE A 151 -4.62 6.88 10.03
CA PHE A 151 -4.55 8.15 10.74
C PHE A 151 -3.17 8.36 11.37
N GLU A 152 -2.59 7.33 11.97
CA GLU A 152 -1.20 7.37 12.45
C GLU A 152 -0.20 7.53 11.31
N GLU A 153 -0.39 6.89 10.16
CA GLU A 153 0.48 7.07 9.00
C GLU A 153 0.41 8.50 8.43
N LEU A 154 -0.77 9.10 8.42
CA LEU A 154 -0.97 10.50 8.07
C LEU A 154 -0.34 11.44 9.11
N LEU A 155 -0.38 11.09 10.40
CA LEU A 155 0.29 11.86 11.45
C LEU A 155 1.82 11.73 11.42
N LYS A 156 2.34 10.56 11.05
CA LYS A 156 3.79 10.29 11.02
C LYS A 156 4.57 11.20 10.08
N GLY A 157 3.92 11.96 9.20
CA GLY A 157 4.64 12.73 8.19
C GLY A 157 5.22 11.79 7.12
N ASP A 158 5.23 12.12 5.84
CA ASP A 158 6.34 12.86 5.25
C ASP A 158 6.73 14.18 5.96
N GLU A 159 7.27 14.12 7.18
CA GLU A 159 8.63 14.64 7.24
C GLU A 159 9.38 13.62 6.40
N MET A 160 9.49 13.89 5.10
CA MET A 160 10.35 13.14 4.21
C MET A 160 11.73 13.48 4.71
N SER A 161 12.10 12.80 5.80
CA SER A 161 13.40 12.89 6.34
C SER A 161 14.27 12.42 5.20
N THR A 162 15.21 13.24 4.77
CA THR A 162 16.34 12.76 4.00
C THR A 162 17.22 11.85 4.86
N THR A 163 16.70 11.31 5.99
CA THR A 163 17.34 10.28 6.78
C THR A 163 17.41 9.05 5.91
N LEU A 164 18.57 8.93 5.29
CA LEU A 164 18.96 7.77 4.56
C LEU A 164 19.13 6.61 5.54
N ARG A 165 18.46 5.50 5.26
CA ARG A 165 18.49 4.29 6.07
C ARG A 165 19.16 3.17 5.30
N ARG A 166 19.93 2.35 5.99
CA ARG A 166 20.49 1.14 5.38
C ARG A 166 19.47 0.01 5.44
N VAL A 167 19.24 -0.63 4.30
CA VAL A 167 18.39 -1.81 4.14
C VAL A 167 19.24 -2.93 3.56
N PHE A 168 19.10 -4.12 4.11
CA PHE A 168 19.72 -5.32 3.60
C PHE A 168 18.69 -6.18 2.87
N VAL A 169 18.95 -6.43 1.59
CA VAL A 169 18.10 -7.27 0.73
C VAL A 169 18.81 -8.58 0.41
N TYR A 170 18.10 -9.70 0.57
CA TYR A 170 18.66 -11.05 0.39
C TYR A 170 17.96 -11.85 -0.72
N GLY A 171 16.77 -11.41 -1.14
CA GLY A 171 15.88 -12.13 -2.08
C GLY A 171 15.76 -11.45 -3.44
N THR A 172 14.53 -11.30 -3.91
CA THR A 172 14.18 -10.85 -5.27
C THR A 172 14.54 -9.38 -5.58
N LEU A 173 14.89 -8.59 -4.57
CA LEU A 173 15.30 -7.19 -4.70
C LEU A 173 16.79 -7.00 -5.08
N LYS A 174 17.63 -8.04 -4.96
CA LYS A 174 19.07 -7.94 -5.29
C LYS A 174 19.30 -7.65 -6.78
N LYS A 175 20.46 -7.11 -7.15
CA LYS A 175 20.84 -6.90 -8.57
C LYS A 175 20.71 -8.18 -9.39
N GLY A 176 20.04 -8.07 -10.53
CA GLY A 176 19.81 -9.17 -11.45
C GLY A 176 18.63 -10.08 -11.06
N GLU A 177 17.97 -9.82 -9.93
CA GLU A 177 16.77 -10.55 -9.51
C GLU A 177 15.48 -9.82 -9.95
N PRO A 178 14.32 -10.51 -10.01
CA PRO A 178 13.11 -10.00 -10.68
C PRO A 178 12.57 -8.65 -10.17
N ASN A 179 12.64 -8.42 -8.85
CA ASN A 179 12.09 -7.21 -8.23
C ASN A 179 13.12 -6.08 -8.10
N HIS A 180 14.34 -6.23 -8.64
CA HIS A 180 15.38 -5.20 -8.53
C HIS A 180 14.93 -3.83 -9.05
N HIS A 181 14.02 -3.84 -10.03
CA HIS A 181 13.45 -2.63 -10.62
C HIS A 181 12.82 -1.69 -9.57
N TRP A 182 12.30 -2.22 -8.45
CA TRP A 182 11.73 -1.42 -7.35
C TRP A 182 12.74 -0.47 -6.72
N LEU A 183 14.01 -0.90 -6.57
CA LEU A 183 15.09 -0.07 -6.03
C LEU A 183 15.62 0.95 -7.05
N THR A 184 15.43 0.71 -8.34
CA THR A 184 15.91 1.61 -9.40
C THR A 184 14.85 2.59 -9.91
N ASP A 185 13.58 2.31 -9.65
CA ASP A 185 12.47 3.17 -10.03
C ASP A 185 12.40 4.40 -9.11
N VAL A 186 12.72 5.56 -9.69
CA VAL A 186 12.73 6.86 -9.00
C VAL A 186 11.36 7.28 -8.49
N THR A 187 10.26 6.71 -9.01
CA THR A 187 8.91 6.93 -8.49
C THR A 187 8.69 6.27 -7.13
N ASN A 188 9.49 5.24 -6.80
CA ASN A 188 9.45 4.60 -5.49
C ASN A 188 10.27 5.37 -4.43
N GLY A 189 11.20 6.23 -4.85
CA GLY A 189 12.09 6.99 -3.96
C GLY A 189 13.55 6.84 -4.39
N GLN A 190 14.48 7.19 -3.51
CA GLN A 190 15.91 7.05 -3.76
C GLN A 190 16.45 5.75 -3.14
N ALA A 191 17.26 5.01 -3.92
CA ALA A 191 18.09 3.93 -3.41
C ALA A 191 19.50 4.02 -4.00
N ARG A 192 20.50 3.75 -3.17
CA ARG A 192 21.91 3.73 -3.54
C ARG A 192 22.55 2.45 -3.07
N PHE A 193 23.10 1.66 -4.00
CA PHE A 193 23.88 0.47 -3.65
C PHE A 193 25.13 0.86 -2.86
N ILE A 194 25.35 0.20 -1.72
CA ILE A 194 26.52 0.42 -0.87
C ILE A 194 27.55 -0.68 -1.09
N ALA A 195 27.17 -1.93 -0.79
CA ALA A 195 28.07 -3.08 -0.87
C ALA A 195 27.30 -4.40 -0.89
N LYS A 196 28.01 -5.48 -1.20
CA LYS A 196 27.54 -6.82 -0.82
C LYS A 196 27.71 -7.00 0.68
N GLY A 197 26.82 -7.78 1.29
CA GLY A 197 26.85 -8.03 2.71
C GLY A 197 26.42 -9.45 3.07
N ARG A 198 26.76 -9.85 4.29
CA ARG A 198 26.30 -11.10 4.90
C ARG A 198 25.75 -10.84 6.29
N THR A 199 24.68 -11.52 6.67
CA THR A 199 24.18 -11.46 8.05
C THR A 199 25.28 -11.89 9.02
N THR A 200 25.39 -11.21 10.17
CA THR A 200 26.34 -11.61 11.23
C THR A 200 25.81 -12.73 12.12
N GLU A 201 24.50 -12.94 12.10
CA GLU A 201 23.80 -14.06 12.69
C GLU A 201 23.33 -15.04 11.62
N ARG A 202 23.17 -16.32 11.98
CA ARG A 202 22.66 -17.34 11.05
C ARG A 202 21.14 -17.28 10.98
N TYR A 203 20.58 -17.34 9.77
CA TYR A 203 19.14 -17.40 9.54
C TYR A 203 18.77 -18.49 8.52
N PRO A 204 17.58 -19.12 8.64
CA PRO A 204 17.06 -20.01 7.62
C PRO A 204 16.48 -19.18 6.46
N LEU A 205 17.21 -19.13 5.34
CA LEU A 205 16.66 -18.66 4.06
C LEU A 205 16.14 -19.86 3.27
N ILE A 206 14.90 -19.80 2.83
CA ILE A 206 14.25 -20.89 2.07
C ILE A 206 13.56 -20.34 0.83
N ILE A 207 13.24 -21.21 -0.12
CA ILE A 207 12.30 -20.93 -1.21
C ILE A 207 11.03 -21.74 -0.95
N ALA A 208 9.87 -21.08 -0.90
CA ALA A 208 8.59 -21.74 -0.64
C ALA A 208 7.45 -21.20 -1.50
N THR A 209 6.28 -21.84 -1.38
CA THR A 209 5.05 -21.62 -2.16
C THR A 209 5.19 -22.01 -3.63
N ARG A 210 4.06 -22.18 -4.32
CA ARG A 210 3.99 -22.30 -5.78
C ARG A 210 4.63 -21.14 -6.57
N TYR A 211 4.90 -20.02 -5.90
CA TYR A 211 5.45 -18.80 -6.48
C TYR A 211 6.97 -18.69 -6.35
N ASN A 212 7.63 -19.67 -5.72
CA ASN A 212 9.10 -19.69 -5.52
C ASN A 212 9.66 -18.43 -4.83
N ILE A 213 8.93 -17.93 -3.83
CA ILE A 213 9.30 -16.73 -3.08
C ILE A 213 10.39 -17.08 -2.05
N PRO A 214 11.49 -16.29 -1.97
CA PRO A 214 12.47 -16.44 -0.91
C PRO A 214 11.93 -15.90 0.42
N PHE A 215 12.00 -16.70 1.49
CA PHE A 215 11.65 -16.29 2.85
C PHE A 215 12.85 -16.40 3.77
N LEU A 216 13.17 -15.33 4.49
CA LEU A 216 14.11 -15.37 5.62
C LEU A 216 13.31 -15.51 6.92
N LEU A 217 13.43 -16.66 7.56
CA LEU A 217 12.65 -16.98 8.76
C LEU A 217 13.31 -16.40 10.01
N ASP A 218 12.53 -15.81 10.93
CA ASP A 218 13.03 -15.23 12.18
C ASP A 218 13.39 -16.30 13.22
N VAL A 219 14.43 -17.10 12.92
CA VAL A 219 15.01 -18.13 13.78
C VAL A 219 16.52 -17.92 13.86
N PRO A 220 16.98 -16.89 14.59
CA PRO A 220 18.40 -16.58 14.71
C PRO A 220 19.19 -17.78 15.25
N GLY A 221 20.40 -17.97 14.74
CA GLY A 221 21.27 -19.09 15.08
C GLY A 221 21.00 -20.40 14.31
N LYS A 222 20.04 -20.42 13.38
CA LYS A 222 19.75 -21.57 12.51
C LYS A 222 20.01 -21.22 11.04
N GLY A 223 20.38 -22.20 10.21
CA GLY A 223 20.70 -21.95 8.80
C GLY A 223 22.11 -21.39 8.62
N HIS A 224 22.24 -20.37 7.78
CA HIS A 224 23.52 -19.87 7.28
C HIS A 224 23.67 -18.36 7.50
N PHE A 225 24.88 -17.85 7.33
CA PHE A 225 25.11 -16.41 7.18
C PHE A 225 24.64 -16.01 5.78
N VAL A 226 23.48 -15.38 5.70
CA VAL A 226 22.78 -15.14 4.44
C VAL A 226 23.45 -14.01 3.69
N ALA A 227 23.80 -14.26 2.43
CA ALA A 227 24.39 -13.31 1.52
C ALA A 227 23.32 -12.44 0.85
N GLY A 228 23.63 -11.16 0.70
CA GLY A 228 22.75 -10.18 0.11
C GLY A 228 23.47 -8.88 -0.21
N GLU A 229 22.70 -7.79 -0.27
CA GLU A 229 23.17 -6.48 -0.68
C GLU A 229 22.68 -5.41 0.29
N ILE A 230 23.55 -4.45 0.59
CA ILE A 230 23.24 -3.28 1.42
C ILE A 230 22.92 -2.12 0.49
N TYR A 231 21.75 -1.53 0.69
CA TYR A 231 21.31 -0.30 0.03
C TYR A 231 21.09 0.78 1.07
N GLU A 232 21.34 2.01 0.68
CA GLU A 232 20.92 3.19 1.41
C GLU A 232 19.70 3.77 0.70
N VAL A 233 18.60 3.96 1.43
CA VAL A 233 17.31 4.36 0.87
C VAL A 233 16.70 5.52 1.65
N ASP A 234 15.91 6.35 0.96
CA ASP A 234 15.08 7.35 1.64
C ASP A 234 13.80 6.74 2.24
N ASP A 235 13.09 7.51 3.07
CA ASP A 235 11.87 7.05 3.73
C ASP A 235 10.75 6.69 2.73
N ARG A 236 10.72 7.33 1.55
CA ARG A 236 9.75 7.03 0.48
C ARG A 236 10.00 5.63 -0.08
N MET A 237 11.24 5.34 -0.46
CA MET A 237 11.66 4.03 -0.93
C MET A 237 11.41 2.96 0.13
N LEU A 238 11.79 3.25 1.38
CA LEU A 238 11.52 2.34 2.48
C LEU A 238 10.02 2.04 2.66
N GLY A 239 9.16 3.05 2.53
CA GLY A 239 7.70 2.88 2.58
C GLY A 239 7.16 2.06 1.42
N ARG A 240 7.73 2.17 0.22
CA ARG A 240 7.35 1.34 -0.94
C ARG A 240 7.81 -0.11 -0.79
N LEU A 241 9.00 -0.34 -0.22
CA LEU A 241 9.45 -1.67 0.16
C LEU A 241 8.53 -2.30 1.22
N ASP A 242 8.04 -1.53 2.21
CA ASP A 242 7.07 -2.05 3.18
C ASP A 242 5.77 -2.52 2.53
N VAL A 243 5.33 -1.87 1.44
CA VAL A 243 4.15 -2.29 0.69
C VAL A 243 4.43 -3.58 -0.07
N LEU A 244 5.58 -3.66 -0.76
CA LEU A 244 6.00 -4.84 -1.52
C LEU A 244 6.11 -6.08 -0.63
N GLU A 245 6.69 -5.91 0.56
CA GLU A 245 6.93 -7.00 1.52
C GLU A 245 5.70 -7.28 2.41
N ASP A 246 4.53 -6.72 2.08
CA ASP A 246 3.28 -6.83 2.86
C ASP A 246 3.52 -6.63 4.38
N TYR A 247 4.33 -5.63 4.74
CA TYR A 247 4.66 -5.30 6.13
C TYR A 247 3.51 -4.52 6.80
N PRO A 248 3.13 -4.83 8.07
CA PRO A 248 3.70 -5.86 8.97
C PRO A 248 2.87 -7.16 8.97
N LYS A 249 2.24 -7.51 7.84
CA LYS A 249 1.38 -8.69 7.72
C LYS A 249 2.19 -9.96 7.49
N LEU A 250 2.94 -10.01 6.40
CA LEU A 250 3.76 -11.14 5.99
C LEU A 250 5.15 -11.09 6.63
N TYR A 251 5.89 -10.02 6.35
CA TYR A 251 7.19 -9.76 6.94
C TYR A 251 7.07 -8.73 8.07
N ASP A 252 7.95 -8.88 9.05
CA ASP A 252 8.29 -7.84 10.01
C ASP A 252 9.63 -7.21 9.59
N ARG A 253 9.94 -6.01 10.10
CA ARG A 253 11.15 -5.27 9.76
C ARG A 253 11.85 -4.81 11.03
N ARG A 254 13.12 -5.19 11.20
CA ARG A 254 13.94 -4.75 12.34
C ARG A 254 15.39 -4.48 11.93
N PRO A 255 16.15 -3.70 12.70
CA PRO A 255 17.59 -3.56 12.49
C PRO A 255 18.32 -4.87 12.83
N GLU A 256 19.27 -5.26 11.99
CA GLU A 256 20.19 -6.37 12.19
C GLU A 256 21.61 -5.96 11.79
N MET A 257 22.61 -6.59 12.40
CA MET A 257 24.01 -6.34 12.06
C MET A 257 24.40 -7.14 10.81
N ILE A 258 24.82 -6.43 9.76
CA ILE A 258 25.26 -7.00 8.48
C ILE A 258 26.73 -6.70 8.29
N ARG A 259 27.53 -7.74 8.03
CA ARG A 259 28.94 -7.60 7.67
C ARG A 259 29.03 -7.10 6.22
N ASN A 260 29.59 -5.91 6.04
CA ASN A 260 29.91 -5.34 4.73
C ASN A 260 31.15 -6.05 4.17
N GLU A 261 31.04 -6.68 3.00
CA GLU A 261 32.12 -7.50 2.43
C GLU A 261 33.28 -6.68 1.85
N GLN A 262 33.08 -5.37 1.61
CA GLN A 262 34.13 -4.50 1.09
C GLN A 262 35.02 -3.94 2.20
N THR A 263 34.42 -3.60 3.35
CA THR A 263 35.13 -2.97 4.48
C THR A 263 35.40 -3.94 5.63
N ASP A 264 34.81 -5.13 5.61
CA ASP A 264 34.77 -6.11 6.70
C ASP A 264 34.21 -5.58 8.03
N THR A 265 33.43 -4.49 7.98
CA THR A 265 32.79 -3.90 9.16
C THR A 265 31.33 -4.35 9.28
N ALA A 266 30.83 -4.50 10.50
CA ALA A 266 29.43 -4.77 10.75
C ALA A 266 28.64 -3.44 10.83
N GLU A 267 27.56 -3.33 10.08
CA GLU A 267 26.70 -2.15 10.02
C GLU A 267 25.25 -2.53 10.32
N SER A 268 24.54 -1.69 11.08
CA SER A 268 23.11 -1.89 11.36
C SER A 268 22.29 -1.58 10.10
N CYS A 269 21.59 -2.58 9.58
CA CYS A 269 20.71 -2.47 8.42
C CYS A 269 19.31 -2.98 8.76
N LEU A 270 18.26 -2.36 8.24
CA LEU A 270 16.91 -2.90 8.29
C LEU A 270 16.81 -4.14 7.40
N ILE A 271 16.17 -5.20 7.90
CA ILE A 271 15.94 -6.44 7.17
C ILE A 271 14.48 -6.89 7.34
N TYR A 272 13.90 -7.50 6.31
CA TYR A 272 12.57 -8.10 6.34
C TYR A 272 12.65 -9.57 6.76
N LEU A 273 11.94 -9.96 7.82
CA LEU A 273 11.98 -11.29 8.42
C LEU A 273 10.56 -11.83 8.62
N MET A 274 10.35 -13.09 8.25
CA MET A 274 9.07 -13.75 8.44
C MET A 274 8.99 -14.33 9.87
N ARG A 275 8.13 -13.76 10.71
CA ARG A 275 7.97 -14.17 12.11
C ARG A 275 7.01 -15.33 12.32
N SER A 276 5.88 -15.30 11.61
CA SER A 276 4.81 -16.29 11.77
C SER A 276 4.74 -17.18 10.54
N PHE A 277 5.17 -18.42 10.68
CA PHE A 277 5.23 -19.38 9.58
C PHE A 277 4.96 -20.82 10.06
N PRO A 278 4.49 -21.72 9.18
CA PRO A 278 4.40 -23.14 9.49
C PRO A 278 5.77 -23.76 9.78
N LYS A 279 5.93 -24.47 10.89
CA LYS A 279 7.24 -25.05 11.30
C LYS A 279 7.87 -25.96 10.25
N ARG A 280 7.07 -26.66 9.44
CA ARG A 280 7.52 -27.50 8.31
C ARG A 280 8.38 -26.75 7.29
N LEU A 281 8.26 -25.42 7.20
CA LEU A 281 9.12 -24.63 6.33
C LEU A 281 10.61 -24.75 6.70
N LEU A 282 10.93 -25.08 7.95
CA LEU A 282 12.31 -25.32 8.40
C LEU A 282 12.91 -26.64 7.90
N GLU A 283 12.11 -27.51 7.27
CA GLU A 283 12.56 -28.76 6.65
C GLU A 283 12.97 -28.57 5.19
N LYS A 284 12.66 -27.41 4.59
CA LYS A 284 13.10 -27.06 3.25
C LYS A 284 14.62 -26.84 3.20
N PRO A 285 15.25 -26.96 2.02
CA PRO A 285 16.65 -26.62 1.84
C PRO A 285 16.95 -25.20 2.33
N LEU A 286 17.90 -25.07 3.24
CA LEU A 286 18.37 -23.79 3.76
C LEU A 286 19.46 -23.26 2.85
N LEU A 287 19.30 -22.05 2.36
CA LEU A 287 20.18 -21.43 1.38
C LEU A 287 21.11 -20.42 2.05
N GLU A 288 22.31 -20.29 1.51
CA GLU A 288 23.22 -19.18 1.87
C GLU A 288 22.91 -17.93 1.05
N GLU A 289 22.40 -18.11 -0.17
CA GLU A 289 22.11 -17.03 -1.10
C GLU A 289 20.92 -17.42 -1.98
N TYR A 290 19.97 -16.51 -2.16
CA TYR A 290 18.91 -16.67 -3.14
C TYR A 290 19.42 -16.33 -4.55
N ARG A 291 19.02 -17.14 -5.53
CA ARG A 291 19.17 -16.85 -6.96
C ARG A 291 17.92 -17.35 -7.69
N ASN A 292 17.27 -16.49 -8.45
CA ASN A 292 16.17 -16.94 -9.31
C ASN A 292 16.69 -17.90 -10.40
N SER A 293 15.91 -18.93 -10.73
CA SER A 293 16.29 -19.96 -11.72
C SER A 293 15.22 -20.07 -12.81
N PRO A 294 15.61 -20.28 -14.09
CA PRO A 294 14.65 -20.52 -15.18
C PRO A 294 13.77 -21.76 -14.98
N GLU A 295 14.28 -22.77 -14.26
CA GLU A 295 13.57 -24.02 -13.99
C GLU A 295 12.48 -23.84 -12.91
N LYS A 296 12.67 -22.89 -12.00
CA LYS A 296 11.73 -22.54 -10.92
C LYS A 296 11.69 -21.03 -10.74
N PRO A 297 11.09 -20.30 -11.71
CA PRO A 297 11.10 -18.85 -11.67
C PRO A 297 10.23 -18.35 -10.52
N TYR A 298 10.67 -17.26 -9.91
CA TYR A 298 9.82 -16.43 -9.07
C TYR A 298 8.61 -15.95 -9.87
N VAL A 299 7.46 -15.93 -9.20
CA VAL A 299 6.20 -15.42 -9.72
C VAL A 299 5.62 -14.45 -8.69
N GLU A 300 5.19 -13.28 -9.13
CA GLU A 300 4.51 -12.32 -8.24
C GLU A 300 3.18 -12.90 -7.73
N ALA A 301 2.85 -12.61 -6.47
CA ALA A 301 1.64 -13.12 -5.84
C ALA A 301 0.98 -12.03 -4.98
N ASP A 302 -0.33 -11.87 -5.15
CA ASP A 302 -1.14 -10.94 -4.35
C ASP A 302 -1.48 -11.51 -2.96
N ASP A 303 -1.53 -12.84 -2.83
CA ASP A 303 -1.80 -13.54 -1.56
C ASP A 303 -0.88 -14.75 -1.40
N ILE A 304 -0.14 -14.77 -0.28
CA ILE A 304 0.75 -15.87 0.06
C ILE A 304 -0.01 -16.95 0.81
N VAL A 305 -0.20 -18.09 0.14
CA VAL A 305 -0.70 -19.33 0.74
C VAL A 305 0.43 -20.35 0.74
N PHE A 306 0.74 -20.90 1.91
CA PHE A 306 1.69 -22.00 2.03
C PHE A 306 0.96 -23.30 1.65
N ASP A 307 1.20 -23.81 0.45
CA ASP A 307 0.70 -25.12 -0.02
C ASP A 307 0.92 -26.18 1.06
N GLU A 308 -0.12 -26.95 1.45
CA GLU A 308 -0.11 -27.92 2.56
C GLU A 308 1.10 -28.87 2.58
#